data_AF-A0A433F304-F1
#
_entry.id   AF-A0A433F304-F1
#
_cell.length_a   1.000
_cell.length_b   1.000
_cell.length_c   1.000
_cell.angle_alpha   90.00
_cell.angle_beta   90.00
_cell.angle_gamma   90.00
#
_symmetry.space_group_name_H-M   'P 1'
#
loop_
_entity.id
_entity.type
_entity.pdbx_description
1 polymer ?
#
loop_
_entity_poly.entity_id
_entity_poly.type
_entity_poly.pdbx_seq_one_letter_code
_entity_poly.pdbx_strand_id
1 'polypeptide(L)'
;MGPTYWLNKQAHLCSCGAPADKCEFWQPVLSQMRSLDILNPAKPNYYPDAYATLLSQFSTLYGNDYQPIDTSKGVKHLTLLAGSKTIDVRALFLIRDVRSYASSQARLARSQPRKGLKKVKGHYWYQMMRWLSDNKKRESLLNELALPFEVVGYEPFCFNPSETLDNVYDFLALPKTPHNESLGKSTHHVLFGNPMRNCVTRKAEIRYDDRWFSETNYMLAAALIPTLMQYNQARVYASGQ
;
A
#
# COMPACT_ATOMS: atom_id res chain seq x y z
N MET A 1 -5.23 15.53 4.84
CA MET A 1 -4.27 16.61 4.50
C MET A 1 -4.65 17.11 3.12
N GLY A 2 -4.91 18.41 2.96
CA GLY A 2 -5.38 19.00 1.69
C GLY A 2 -4.24 19.53 0.80
N PRO A 3 -4.55 20.12 -0.37
CA PRO A 3 -3.54 20.54 -1.34
C PRO A 3 -2.64 21.66 -0.80
N THR A 4 -3.24 22.59 -0.05
CA THR A 4 -2.53 23.70 0.62
C THR A 4 -1.43 23.21 1.56
N TYR A 5 -1.66 22.10 2.26
CA TYR A 5 -0.65 21.51 3.16
C TYR A 5 0.60 21.08 2.39
N TRP A 6 0.42 20.45 1.22
CA TRP A 6 1.52 19.94 0.41
C TRP A 6 2.24 21.04 -0.37
N LEU A 7 1.50 22.05 -0.85
CA LEU A 7 2.07 23.17 -1.59
C LEU A 7 2.86 24.16 -0.71
N ASN A 8 2.52 24.28 0.59
CA ASN A 8 3.14 25.28 1.46
C ASN A 8 4.39 24.80 2.21
N LYS A 9 4.74 23.50 2.15
CA LYS A 9 5.85 22.93 2.94
C LYS A 9 6.96 22.39 2.04
N GLN A 10 8.05 23.15 1.94
CA GLN A 10 9.30 22.74 1.27
C GLN A 10 9.89 21.42 1.83
N ALA A 11 9.56 21.04 3.06
CA ALA A 11 10.07 19.81 3.71
C ALA A 11 9.38 18.51 3.26
N HIS A 12 8.41 18.56 2.34
CA HIS A 12 7.68 17.37 1.88
C HIS A 12 8.16 16.94 0.50
N LEU A 13 9.19 16.10 0.51
CA LEU A 13 9.73 15.49 -0.70
C LEU A 13 8.80 14.39 -1.21
N CYS A 14 8.45 14.52 -2.49
CA CYS A 14 7.97 13.44 -3.32
C CYS A 14 9.05 12.37 -3.45
N SER A 15 8.65 11.13 -3.73
CA SER A 15 9.61 10.04 -3.92
C SER A 15 10.50 10.16 -5.17
N CYS A 16 10.18 11.08 -6.09
CA CYS A 16 11.07 11.50 -7.18
C CYS A 16 12.22 12.42 -6.69
N GLY A 17 12.21 12.85 -5.43
CA GLY A 17 13.23 13.70 -4.82
C GLY A 17 12.89 15.20 -4.83
N ALA A 18 11.95 15.65 -5.67
CA ALA A 18 11.51 17.04 -5.68
C ALA A 18 10.54 17.36 -4.52
N PRO A 19 10.55 18.59 -3.97
CA PRO A 19 9.45 19.12 -3.17
C PRO A 19 8.10 19.02 -3.89
N ALA A 20 7.00 18.83 -3.16
CA ALA A 20 5.68 18.63 -3.76
C ALA A 20 5.23 19.81 -4.67
N ASP A 21 5.61 21.04 -4.35
CA ASP A 21 5.36 22.26 -5.12
C ASP A 21 6.28 22.42 -6.36
N LYS A 22 7.28 21.56 -6.51
CA LYS A 22 8.21 21.51 -7.65
C LYS A 22 8.20 20.17 -8.38
N CYS A 23 7.36 19.23 -7.94
CA CYS A 23 7.25 17.91 -8.54
C CYS A 23 6.43 18.01 -9.83
N GLU A 24 6.98 17.54 -10.94
CA GLU A 24 6.33 17.59 -12.27
C GLU A 24 4.91 17.02 -12.28
N PHE A 25 4.67 15.97 -11.49
CA PHE A 25 3.36 15.34 -11.36
C PHE A 25 2.48 16.05 -10.31
N TRP A 26 2.97 16.23 -9.08
CA TRP A 26 2.12 16.70 -7.99
C TRP A 26 1.83 18.19 -8.02
N GLN A 27 2.73 19.03 -8.55
CA GLN A 27 2.51 20.46 -8.62
C GLN A 27 1.24 20.81 -9.42
N PRO A 28 1.04 20.33 -10.66
CA PRO A 28 -0.17 20.64 -11.42
C PRO A 28 -1.42 20.03 -10.78
N VAL A 29 -1.34 18.78 -10.32
CA VAL A 29 -2.45 18.08 -9.63
C VAL A 29 -2.94 18.86 -8.41
N LEU A 30 -2.02 19.22 -7.50
CA LEU A 30 -2.36 19.92 -6.27
C LEU A 30 -2.85 21.35 -6.53
N SER A 31 -2.28 22.03 -7.54
CA SER A 31 -2.69 23.38 -7.91
C SER A 31 -4.11 23.39 -8.47
N GLN A 32 -4.47 22.42 -9.32
CA GLN A 32 -5.81 22.26 -9.85
C GLN A 32 -6.82 21.87 -8.77
N MET A 33 -6.46 20.92 -7.89
CA MET A 33 -7.33 20.56 -6.76
C MET A 33 -7.58 21.75 -5.82
N ARG A 34 -6.59 22.63 -5.64
CA ARG A 34 -6.73 23.86 -4.85
C ARG A 34 -7.60 24.89 -5.55
N SER A 35 -7.40 25.14 -6.85
CA SER A 35 -8.19 26.14 -7.58
C SER A 35 -9.66 25.77 -7.69
N LEU A 36 -9.94 24.47 -7.84
CA LEU A 36 -11.30 23.93 -7.89
C LEU A 36 -11.91 23.72 -6.49
N ASP A 37 -11.16 23.98 -5.41
CA ASP A 37 -11.54 23.72 -4.02
C ASP A 37 -12.13 22.31 -3.85
N ILE A 38 -11.48 21.30 -4.45
CA ILE A 38 -12.02 19.94 -4.53
C ILE A 38 -12.14 19.35 -3.14
N LEU A 39 -11.10 19.45 -2.31
CA LEU A 39 -11.03 18.79 -0.99
C LEU A 39 -11.84 19.48 0.12
N ASN A 40 -12.80 20.32 -0.24
CA ASN A 40 -13.75 20.93 0.69
C ASN A 40 -14.77 19.87 1.17
N PRO A 41 -14.82 19.53 2.47
CA PRO A 41 -15.74 18.52 3.00
C PRO A 41 -17.23 18.86 2.82
N ALA A 42 -17.56 20.13 2.56
CA ALA A 42 -18.93 20.55 2.24
C ALA A 42 -19.38 20.11 0.83
N LYS A 43 -18.44 19.71 -0.05
CA LYS A 43 -18.76 19.19 -1.39
C LYS A 43 -18.99 17.68 -1.33
N PRO A 44 -20.10 17.17 -1.89
CA PRO A 44 -20.45 15.75 -1.79
C PRO A 44 -19.48 14.82 -2.55
N ASN A 45 -18.81 15.31 -3.60
CA ASN A 45 -18.04 14.50 -4.55
C ASN A 45 -16.52 14.68 -4.46
N TYR A 46 -15.99 15.22 -3.35
CA TYR A 46 -14.59 15.61 -3.30
C TYR A 46 -13.58 14.47 -3.55
N TYR A 47 -13.89 13.23 -3.17
CA TYR A 47 -13.03 12.07 -3.46
C TYR A 47 -13.06 11.68 -4.94
N PRO A 48 -14.23 11.42 -5.57
CA PRO A 48 -14.31 11.18 -7.01
C PRO A 48 -13.64 12.29 -7.83
N ASP A 49 -13.93 13.56 -7.52
CA ASP A 49 -13.38 14.71 -8.25
C ASP A 49 -11.84 14.78 -8.12
N ALA A 50 -11.31 14.41 -6.94
CA ALA A 50 -9.87 14.33 -6.73
C ALA A 50 -9.23 13.20 -7.56
N TYR A 51 -9.84 12.02 -7.62
CA TYR A 51 -9.35 10.93 -8.47
C TYR A 51 -9.42 11.29 -9.95
N ALA A 52 -10.51 11.89 -10.41
CA ALA A 52 -10.66 12.33 -11.80
C ALA A 52 -9.58 13.36 -12.16
N THR A 53 -9.32 14.33 -11.29
CA THR A 53 -8.25 15.32 -11.48
C THR A 53 -6.87 14.66 -11.56
N LEU A 54 -6.58 13.73 -10.64
CA LEU A 54 -5.30 13.02 -10.60
C LEU A 54 -5.08 12.21 -11.88
N LEU A 55 -6.09 11.44 -12.31
CA LEU A 55 -6.00 10.57 -13.48
C LEU A 55 -5.95 11.37 -14.79
N SER A 56 -6.67 12.49 -14.86
CA SER A 56 -6.59 13.41 -16.01
C SER A 56 -5.19 13.99 -16.16
N GLN A 57 -4.54 14.39 -15.06
CA GLN A 57 -3.16 14.89 -15.09
C GLN A 57 -2.16 13.76 -15.41
N PHE A 58 -2.37 12.56 -14.87
CA PHE A 58 -1.57 11.39 -15.20
C PHE A 58 -1.62 11.10 -16.71
N SER A 59 -2.82 11.03 -17.30
CA SER A 59 -3.00 10.79 -18.73
C SER A 59 -2.38 11.89 -19.58
N THR A 60 -2.42 13.14 -19.14
CA THR A 60 -1.78 14.27 -19.84
C THR A 60 -0.26 14.15 -19.86
N LEU A 61 0.36 13.71 -18.76
CA LEU A 61 1.82 13.66 -18.61
C LEU A 61 2.44 12.39 -19.19
N TYR A 62 1.76 11.26 -19.06
CA TYR A 62 2.32 9.94 -19.37
C TYR A 62 1.62 9.23 -20.53
N GLY A 63 0.49 9.74 -21.02
CA GLY A 63 -0.24 9.15 -22.13
C GLY A 63 -0.70 7.72 -21.83
N ASN A 64 -0.59 6.85 -22.84
CA ASN A 64 -1.00 5.44 -22.77
C ASN A 64 0.19 4.49 -22.52
N ASP A 65 1.42 5.01 -22.46
CA ASP A 65 2.62 4.19 -22.28
C ASP A 65 2.82 3.74 -20.81
N TYR A 66 2.05 4.32 -19.89
CA TYR A 66 2.15 4.06 -18.46
C TYR A 66 0.78 3.76 -17.85
N GLN A 67 0.77 2.84 -16.89
CA GLN A 67 -0.39 2.54 -16.07
C GLN A 67 -0.24 3.16 -14.67
N PRO A 68 -1.24 3.89 -14.14
CA PRO A 68 -1.16 4.44 -12.79
C PRO A 68 -1.28 3.33 -11.75
N ILE A 69 -0.36 3.31 -10.78
CA ILE A 69 -0.39 2.40 -9.61
C ILE A 69 -0.78 3.19 -8.37
N ASP A 70 -1.94 2.87 -7.78
CA ASP A 70 -2.38 3.44 -6.51
C ASP A 70 -1.87 2.60 -5.32
N THR A 71 -1.14 3.23 -4.41
CA THR A 71 -0.59 2.59 -3.21
C THR A 71 -1.40 2.89 -1.93
N SER A 72 -2.58 3.49 -2.09
CA SER A 72 -3.52 3.80 -1.01
C SER A 72 -4.05 2.52 -0.35
N LYS A 73 -4.15 2.53 0.99
CA LYS A 73 -4.52 1.33 1.79
C LYS A 73 -5.91 1.39 2.42
N GLY A 74 -6.70 2.41 2.07
CA GLY A 74 -8.01 2.63 2.68
C GLY A 74 -9.13 1.94 1.91
N VAL A 75 -10.01 1.22 2.61
CA VAL A 75 -11.16 0.52 2.01
C VAL A 75 -12.13 1.44 1.27
N LYS A 76 -12.22 2.72 1.67
CA LYS A 76 -13.05 3.73 0.99
C LYS A 76 -12.62 3.95 -0.46
N HIS A 77 -11.32 3.82 -0.74
CA HIS A 77 -10.78 3.96 -2.10
C HIS A 77 -11.20 2.79 -2.98
N LEU A 78 -11.24 1.56 -2.43
CA LEU A 78 -11.72 0.38 -3.15
C LEU A 78 -13.18 0.54 -3.59
N THR A 79 -14.06 0.95 -2.67
CA THR A 79 -15.49 1.17 -2.99
C THR A 79 -15.68 2.26 -4.05
N LEU A 80 -14.91 3.35 -3.96
CA LEU A 80 -14.97 4.44 -4.92
C LEU A 80 -14.51 3.98 -6.32
N LEU A 81 -13.38 3.28 -6.39
CA LEU A 81 -12.78 2.82 -7.63
C LEU A 81 -13.62 1.73 -8.28
N ALA A 82 -14.18 0.79 -7.50
CA ALA A 82 -15.11 -0.24 -8.00
C ALA A 82 -16.39 0.34 -8.61
N GLY A 83 -16.86 1.47 -8.09
CA GLY A 83 -18.03 2.16 -8.63
C GLY A 83 -17.76 2.98 -9.89
N SER A 84 -16.50 3.11 -10.30
CA SER A 84 -16.14 3.91 -11.48
C SER A 84 -16.46 3.18 -12.78
N LYS A 85 -17.13 3.87 -13.71
CA LYS A 85 -17.38 3.36 -15.07
C LYS A 85 -16.28 3.70 -16.06
N THR A 86 -15.32 4.52 -15.65
CA THR A 86 -14.27 5.07 -16.53
C THR A 86 -12.89 4.52 -16.23
N ILE A 87 -12.73 3.73 -15.17
CA ILE A 87 -11.45 3.20 -14.72
C ILE A 87 -11.57 1.68 -14.66
N ASP A 88 -10.72 0.97 -15.41
CA ASP A 88 -10.51 -0.46 -15.19
C ASP A 88 -9.60 -0.65 -13.98
N VAL A 89 -10.13 -1.26 -12.93
CA VAL A 89 -9.46 -1.36 -11.62
C VAL A 89 -9.16 -2.81 -11.33
N ARG A 90 -7.87 -3.11 -11.16
CA ARG A 90 -7.36 -4.38 -10.67
C ARG A 90 -6.68 -4.17 -9.34
N ALA A 91 -6.89 -5.08 -8.38
CA ALA A 91 -6.34 -4.96 -7.05
C ALA A 91 -5.26 -6.01 -6.76
N LEU A 92 -4.13 -5.59 -6.22
CA LEU A 92 -3.16 -6.50 -5.63
C LEU A 92 -3.40 -6.57 -4.13
N PHE A 93 -3.93 -7.70 -3.65
CA PHE A 93 -4.14 -7.94 -2.23
C PHE A 93 -2.83 -8.40 -1.57
N LEU A 94 -1.99 -7.40 -1.25
CA LEU A 94 -0.73 -7.62 -0.56
C LEU A 94 -0.95 -8.04 0.90
N ILE A 95 -0.43 -9.22 1.25
CA ILE A 95 -0.52 -9.79 2.60
C ILE A 95 0.85 -10.25 3.09
N ARG A 96 1.13 -10.05 4.38
CA ARG A 96 2.40 -10.39 5.04
C ARG A 96 2.15 -11.33 6.20
N ASP A 97 3.12 -12.20 6.50
CA ASP A 97 3.04 -13.12 7.64
C ASP A 97 2.62 -12.40 8.93
N VAL A 98 1.64 -12.99 9.60
CA VAL A 98 1.01 -12.45 10.80
C VAL A 98 1.99 -12.25 11.96
N ARG A 99 3.00 -13.11 12.09
CA ARG A 99 4.05 -13.01 13.12
C ARG A 99 4.96 -11.84 12.80
N SER A 100 5.38 -11.74 11.53
CA SER A 100 6.18 -10.63 11.03
C SER A 100 5.47 -9.28 11.20
N TYR A 101 4.19 -9.21 10.85
CA TYR A 101 3.33 -8.05 11.06
C TYR A 101 3.19 -7.69 12.54
N ALA A 102 2.83 -8.65 13.40
CA ALA A 102 2.61 -8.41 14.81
C ALA A 102 3.87 -7.89 15.51
N SER A 103 5.05 -8.46 15.20
CA SER A 103 6.34 -7.98 15.68
C SER A 103 6.64 -6.55 15.23
N SER A 104 6.42 -6.22 13.95
CA SER A 104 6.58 -4.86 13.44
C SER A 104 5.69 -3.85 14.19
N GLN A 105 4.42 -4.21 14.36
CA GLN A 105 3.44 -3.35 15.02
C GLN A 105 3.67 -3.24 16.53
N ALA A 106 4.17 -4.29 17.18
CA ALA A 106 4.55 -4.30 18.59
C ALA A 106 5.82 -3.46 18.84
N ARG A 107 6.77 -3.42 17.89
CA ARG A 107 7.93 -2.50 17.97
C ARG A 107 7.50 -1.04 17.82
N LEU A 108 6.68 -0.73 16.80
CA LEU A 108 6.09 0.60 16.64
C LEU A 108 5.24 1.01 17.84
N ALA A 109 4.62 0.04 18.50
CA ALA A 109 3.88 0.27 19.73
C ALA A 109 4.73 0.71 20.90
N ARG A 110 5.91 0.10 21.04
CA ARG A 110 6.88 0.41 22.09
C ARG A 110 7.55 1.77 21.89
N SER A 111 7.71 2.21 20.65
CA SER A 111 8.31 3.53 20.35
C SER A 111 7.37 4.72 20.58
N GLN A 112 6.07 4.48 20.81
CA GLN A 112 5.07 5.54 21.01
C GLN A 112 4.60 5.58 22.46
N PRO A 113 4.53 6.75 23.11
CA PRO A 113 3.99 6.86 24.46
C PRO A 113 2.49 6.54 24.44
N ARG A 114 2.10 5.41 25.03
CA ARG A 114 0.69 4.97 25.12
C ARG A 114 0.21 4.88 26.56
N LYS A 115 -0.95 5.46 26.84
CA LYS A 115 -1.59 5.48 28.16
C LYS A 115 -2.91 4.69 28.15
N GLY A 116 -3.27 4.15 29.32
CA GLY A 116 -4.54 3.43 29.55
C GLY A 116 -4.75 2.24 28.60
N LEU A 117 -6.00 2.04 28.17
CA LEU A 117 -6.41 0.93 27.29
C LEU A 117 -5.66 0.89 25.94
N LYS A 118 -5.04 2.01 25.51
CA LYS A 118 -4.25 2.04 24.27
C LYS A 118 -2.99 1.17 24.34
N LYS A 119 -2.56 0.76 25.55
CA LYS A 119 -1.47 -0.22 25.72
C LYS A 119 -1.80 -1.58 25.13
N VAL A 120 -3.08 -1.95 25.09
CA VAL A 120 -3.52 -3.25 24.53
C VAL A 120 -3.10 -3.41 23.06
N LYS A 121 -3.06 -2.30 22.31
CA LYS A 121 -2.60 -2.25 20.92
C LYS A 121 -1.11 -2.54 20.74
N GLY A 122 -0.36 -2.75 21.82
CA GLY A 122 1.03 -3.19 21.77
C GLY A 122 1.21 -4.69 21.89
N HIS A 123 0.18 -5.44 22.30
CA HIS A 123 0.29 -6.89 22.47
C HIS A 123 0.20 -7.64 21.15
N TYR A 124 0.99 -8.71 21.03
CA TYR A 124 1.04 -9.54 19.85
C TYR A 124 -0.31 -10.15 19.51
N TRP A 125 -1.00 -10.78 20.48
CA TRP A 125 -2.33 -11.38 20.26
C TRP A 125 -3.32 -10.37 19.66
N TYR A 126 -3.32 -9.12 20.13
CA TYR A 126 -4.21 -8.09 19.63
C TYR A 126 -3.87 -7.74 18.18
N GLN A 127 -2.57 -7.57 17.86
CA GLN A 127 -2.14 -7.25 16.51
C GLN A 127 -2.36 -8.40 15.54
N MET A 128 -2.20 -9.65 16.00
CA MET A 128 -2.50 -10.85 15.21
C MET A 128 -3.99 -10.96 14.90
N MET A 129 -4.87 -10.79 15.90
CA MET A 129 -6.32 -10.80 15.68
C MET A 129 -6.78 -9.64 14.81
N ARG A 130 -6.19 -8.46 15.00
CA ARG A 130 -6.44 -7.31 14.13
C ARG A 130 -6.02 -7.61 12.69
N TRP A 131 -4.84 -8.20 12.48
CA TRP A 131 -4.37 -8.61 11.15
C TRP A 131 -5.39 -9.55 10.48
N LEU A 132 -5.88 -10.55 11.21
CA LEU A 132 -6.88 -11.50 10.70
C LEU A 132 -8.19 -10.79 10.33
N SER A 133 -8.73 -9.98 11.26
CA SER A 133 -9.97 -9.21 11.03
C SER A 133 -9.83 -8.26 9.85
N ASP A 134 -8.76 -7.47 9.82
CA ASP A 134 -8.57 -6.43 8.80
C ASP A 134 -8.36 -7.07 7.40
N ASN A 135 -7.66 -8.21 7.30
CA ASN A 135 -7.48 -8.91 6.03
C ASN A 135 -8.75 -9.61 5.56
N LYS A 136 -9.47 -10.32 6.44
CA LYS A 136 -10.77 -10.92 6.09
C LYS A 136 -11.78 -9.87 5.62
N LYS A 137 -11.81 -8.69 6.26
CA LYS A 137 -12.68 -7.58 5.84
C LYS A 137 -12.33 -7.04 4.47
N ARG A 138 -11.04 -6.87 4.15
CA ARG A 138 -10.59 -6.42 2.82
C ARG A 138 -10.91 -7.44 1.76
N GLU A 139 -10.65 -8.71 2.04
CA GLU A 139 -10.96 -9.81 1.15
C GLU A 139 -12.47 -9.94 0.89
N SER A 140 -13.29 -9.89 1.94
CA SER A 140 -14.76 -9.88 1.79
C SER A 140 -15.20 -8.71 0.92
N LEU A 141 -14.69 -7.51 1.17
CA LEU A 141 -15.02 -6.32 0.39
C LEU A 141 -14.61 -6.46 -1.09
N LEU A 142 -13.43 -7.01 -1.39
CA LEU A 142 -13.00 -7.24 -2.77
C LEU A 142 -13.96 -8.19 -3.50
N ASN A 143 -14.38 -9.27 -2.84
CA ASN A 143 -15.37 -10.21 -3.38
C ASN A 143 -16.76 -9.59 -3.54
N GLU A 144 -17.24 -8.85 -2.53
CA GLU A 144 -18.53 -8.15 -2.56
C GLU A 144 -18.62 -7.12 -3.68
N LEU A 145 -17.52 -6.43 -3.96
CA LEU A 145 -17.41 -5.46 -5.06
C LEU A 145 -17.19 -6.12 -6.43
N ALA A 146 -17.03 -7.45 -6.48
CA ALA A 146 -16.63 -8.19 -7.68
C ALA A 146 -15.40 -7.59 -8.39
N LEU A 147 -14.47 -7.01 -7.62
CA LEU A 147 -13.25 -6.44 -8.16
C LEU A 147 -12.27 -7.57 -8.52
N PRO A 148 -11.67 -7.58 -9.72
CA PRO A 148 -10.56 -8.49 -10.01
C PRO A 148 -9.40 -8.25 -9.05
N PHE A 149 -8.95 -9.29 -8.36
CA PHE A 149 -7.80 -9.19 -7.48
C PHE A 149 -6.93 -10.44 -7.48
N GLU A 150 -5.63 -10.23 -7.25
CA GLU A 150 -4.66 -11.28 -7.01
C GLU A 150 -4.07 -11.13 -5.60
N VAL A 151 -3.91 -12.25 -4.90
CA VAL A 151 -3.29 -12.27 -3.57
C VAL A 151 -1.78 -12.41 -3.72
N VAL A 152 -1.04 -11.46 -3.15
CA VAL A 152 0.43 -11.44 -3.23
C VAL A 152 1.01 -11.50 -1.82
N GLY A 153 1.64 -12.63 -1.51
CA GLY A 153 2.38 -12.83 -0.27
C GLY A 153 3.71 -12.07 -0.26
N TYR A 154 3.95 -11.28 0.79
CA TYR A 154 5.22 -10.56 0.98
C TYR A 154 6.41 -11.52 1.08
N GLU A 155 6.24 -12.65 1.78
CA GLU A 155 7.27 -13.65 1.96
C GLU A 155 7.64 -14.33 0.61
N PRO A 156 6.70 -14.93 -0.16
CA PRO A 156 6.97 -15.39 -1.52
C PRO A 156 7.62 -14.32 -2.40
N PHE A 157 7.12 -13.08 -2.38
CA PHE A 157 7.71 -11.98 -3.15
C PHE A 157 9.19 -11.72 -2.79
N CYS A 158 9.55 -11.82 -1.51
CA CYS A 158 10.92 -11.59 -1.08
C CYS A 158 11.87 -12.75 -1.44
N PHE A 159 11.38 -13.99 -1.45
CA PHE A 159 12.20 -15.18 -1.71
C PHE A 159 12.26 -15.55 -3.20
N ASN A 160 11.14 -15.40 -3.92
CA ASN A 160 10.98 -15.68 -5.35
C ASN A 160 10.37 -14.46 -6.07
N PRO A 161 11.09 -13.32 -6.16
CA PRO A 161 10.56 -12.10 -6.76
C PRO A 161 10.19 -12.29 -8.23
N SER A 162 10.98 -13.05 -9.00
CA SER A 162 10.72 -13.29 -10.43
C SER A 162 9.39 -13.98 -10.68
N GLU A 163 9.17 -15.14 -10.04
CA GLU A 163 7.92 -15.90 -10.12
C GLU A 163 6.72 -15.08 -9.66
N THR A 164 6.87 -14.36 -8.54
CA THR A 164 5.78 -13.52 -8.01
C THR A 164 5.44 -12.37 -8.96
N LEU A 165 6.45 -11.73 -9.57
CA LEU A 165 6.24 -10.66 -10.52
C LEU A 165 5.64 -11.15 -11.84
N ASP A 166 6.02 -12.35 -12.30
CA ASP A 166 5.44 -12.95 -13.50
C ASP A 166 3.94 -13.18 -13.36
N ASN A 167 3.51 -13.73 -12.21
CA ASN A 167 2.08 -13.90 -11.91
C ASN A 167 1.34 -12.56 -11.89
N VAL A 168 1.95 -11.53 -11.28
CA VAL A 168 1.39 -10.17 -11.26
C VAL A 168 1.30 -9.57 -12.66
N TYR A 169 2.32 -9.75 -13.51
CA TYR A 169 2.28 -9.29 -14.91
C TYR A 169 1.17 -9.97 -15.69
N ASP A 170 1.02 -11.29 -15.53
CA ASP A 170 -0.02 -12.08 -16.19
C ASP A 170 -1.42 -11.65 -15.70
N PHE A 171 -1.61 -11.46 -14.39
CA PHE A 171 -2.86 -10.95 -13.82
C PHE A 171 -3.20 -9.54 -14.29
N LEU A 172 -2.21 -8.66 -14.43
CA LEU A 172 -2.41 -7.29 -14.91
C LEU A 172 -2.52 -7.21 -16.45
N ALA A 173 -2.27 -8.31 -17.17
CA ALA A 173 -2.16 -8.36 -18.62
C ALA A 173 -1.12 -7.37 -19.17
N LEU A 174 0.03 -7.27 -18.50
CA LEU A 174 1.13 -6.38 -18.85
C LEU A 174 2.31 -7.16 -19.43
N PRO A 175 3.09 -6.56 -20.35
CA PRO A 175 4.31 -7.20 -20.84
C PRO A 175 5.32 -7.37 -19.71
N LYS A 176 5.86 -8.58 -19.58
CA LYS A 176 6.91 -8.90 -18.60
C LYS A 176 8.18 -8.09 -18.92
N THR A 177 8.72 -7.39 -17.92
CA THR A 177 10.01 -6.70 -18.06
C THR A 177 11.14 -7.57 -17.50
N PRO A 178 12.39 -7.40 -17.99
CA PRO A 178 13.53 -8.14 -17.49
C PRO A 178 13.76 -7.93 -15.98
N HIS A 179 13.91 -9.01 -15.22
CA HIS A 179 14.07 -8.96 -13.75
C HIS A 179 15.36 -8.28 -13.26
N ASN A 180 16.30 -7.99 -14.16
CA ASN A 180 17.58 -7.33 -13.86
C ASN A 180 17.48 -5.80 -13.90
N GLU A 181 16.28 -5.23 -14.09
CA GLU A 181 16.10 -3.79 -13.96
C GLU A 181 16.38 -3.30 -12.54
N SER A 182 17.18 -2.24 -12.43
CA SER A 182 17.51 -1.64 -11.15
C SER A 182 16.29 -0.91 -10.58
N LEU A 183 15.80 -1.36 -9.42
CA LEU A 183 14.76 -0.67 -8.65
C LEU A 183 15.09 0.81 -8.38
N GLY A 184 16.38 1.17 -8.34
CA GLY A 184 16.82 2.56 -8.20
C GLY A 184 16.46 3.46 -9.39
N LYS A 185 16.18 2.88 -10.56
CA LYS A 185 15.77 3.59 -11.78
C LYS A 185 14.24 3.75 -11.91
N SER A 186 13.45 3.16 -11.00
CA SER A 186 12.00 3.28 -11.03
C SER A 186 11.57 4.73 -10.86
N THR A 187 10.63 5.20 -11.69
CA THR A 187 9.99 6.51 -11.55
C THR A 187 8.73 6.37 -10.69
N HIS A 188 8.64 7.15 -9.62
CA HIS A 188 7.47 7.11 -8.73
C HIS A 188 7.23 8.45 -8.05
N HIS A 189 5.95 8.82 -7.93
CA HIS A 189 5.51 10.07 -7.34
C HIS A 189 4.65 9.84 -6.09
N VAL A 190 5.26 9.47 -4.96
CA VAL A 190 4.59 9.16 -3.68
C VAL A 190 4.89 10.25 -2.65
N LEU A 191 3.85 10.99 -2.22
CA LEU A 191 3.98 12.06 -1.21
C LEU A 191 3.92 11.53 0.23
N PHE A 192 3.14 10.48 0.49
CA PHE A 192 2.85 9.98 1.83
C PHE A 192 2.87 8.45 1.88
N GLY A 193 3.14 7.90 3.05
CA GLY A 193 3.18 6.45 3.26
C GLY A 193 4.50 6.01 3.89
N ASN A 194 5.20 5.09 3.24
CA ASN A 194 6.43 4.51 3.76
C ASN A 194 7.47 5.61 4.09
N PRO A 195 7.93 5.75 5.35
CA PRO A 195 8.96 6.73 5.70
C PRO A 195 10.27 6.50 4.95
N MET A 196 10.56 5.26 4.55
CA MET A 196 11.78 4.90 3.82
C MET A 196 11.72 5.21 2.32
N ARG A 197 10.64 5.81 1.80
CA ARG A 197 10.44 6.06 0.36
C ARG A 197 11.52 6.94 -0.30
N ASN A 198 12.31 7.69 0.47
CA ASN A 198 13.39 8.55 -0.02
C ASN A 198 14.79 8.01 0.33
N CYS A 199 14.86 6.81 0.92
CA CYS A 199 16.14 6.21 1.31
C CYS A 199 16.77 5.49 0.10
N VAL A 200 17.81 6.09 -0.47
CA VAL A 200 18.49 5.58 -1.68
C VAL A 200 18.96 4.14 -1.50
N THR A 201 19.59 3.83 -0.37
CA THR A 201 20.11 2.47 -0.10
C THR A 201 19.01 1.42 0.01
N ARG A 202 17.81 1.80 0.48
CA ARG A 202 16.65 0.89 0.61
C ARG A 202 15.84 0.76 -0.69
N LYS A 203 16.16 1.54 -1.73
CA LYS A 203 15.57 1.41 -3.07
C LYS A 203 16.38 0.49 -4.00
N ALA A 204 17.59 0.08 -3.60
CA ALA A 204 18.49 -0.62 -4.49
C ALA A 204 18.15 -2.11 -4.68
N GLU A 205 17.61 -2.75 -3.64
CA GLU A 205 17.38 -4.20 -3.61
C GLU A 205 16.11 -4.56 -2.84
N ILE A 206 15.52 -5.71 -3.21
CA ILE A 206 14.47 -6.36 -2.41
C ILE A 206 15.16 -7.07 -1.26
N ARG A 207 14.87 -6.64 -0.03
CA ARG A 207 15.41 -7.25 1.18
C ARG A 207 14.29 -7.71 2.11
N TYR A 208 14.34 -8.99 2.48
CA TYR A 208 13.45 -9.55 3.48
C TYR A 208 13.75 -8.98 4.87
N ASP A 209 12.70 -8.64 5.62
CA ASP A 209 12.80 -8.19 7.01
C ASP A 209 12.66 -9.39 7.96
N ASP A 210 13.80 -9.99 8.30
CA ASP A 210 13.98 -11.19 9.13
C ASP A 210 14.01 -10.91 10.64
N ARG A 211 14.00 -9.64 11.07
CA ARG A 211 14.15 -9.25 12.49
C ARG A 211 13.15 -9.90 13.45
N TRP A 212 12.03 -10.39 12.95
CA TRP A 212 11.02 -11.04 13.78
C TRP A 212 11.40 -12.49 14.13
N PHE A 213 12.34 -13.12 13.44
CA PHE A 213 12.83 -14.46 13.77
C PHE A 213 13.51 -14.53 15.13
N SER A 214 14.10 -13.42 15.59
CA SER A 214 14.70 -13.32 16.92
C SER A 214 13.71 -12.96 18.04
N GLU A 215 12.42 -12.77 17.71
CA GLU A 215 11.38 -12.50 18.69
C GLU A 215 10.58 -13.78 19.02
N THR A 216 10.24 -13.99 20.27
CA THR A 216 9.46 -15.17 20.73
C THR A 216 8.09 -14.80 21.28
N ASN A 217 7.84 -13.51 21.55
CA ASN A 217 6.63 -13.04 22.22
C ASN A 217 5.33 -13.26 21.43
N TYR A 218 5.40 -13.52 20.13
CA TYR A 218 4.23 -13.90 19.32
C TYR A 218 3.90 -15.41 19.40
N MET A 219 4.83 -16.26 19.84
CA MET A 219 4.71 -17.71 19.74
C MET A 219 3.50 -18.24 20.51
N LEU A 220 3.29 -17.76 21.74
CA LEU A 220 2.14 -18.16 22.55
C LEU A 220 0.81 -17.80 21.85
N ALA A 221 0.70 -16.58 21.31
CA ALA A 221 -0.49 -16.15 20.60
C ALA A 221 -0.71 -16.94 19.29
N ALA A 222 0.37 -17.28 18.58
CA ALA A 222 0.31 -18.12 17.39
C ALA A 222 -0.18 -19.53 17.70
N ALA A 223 0.32 -20.13 18.80
CA ALA A 223 -0.06 -21.48 19.22
C ALA A 223 -1.52 -21.57 19.69
N LEU A 224 -2.01 -20.54 20.38
CA LEU A 224 -3.37 -20.52 20.92
C LEU A 224 -4.46 -20.21 19.88
N ILE A 225 -4.09 -19.80 18.66
CA ILE A 225 -5.06 -19.39 17.62
C ILE A 225 -4.74 -20.11 16.30
N PRO A 226 -4.97 -21.44 16.22
CA PRO A 226 -4.58 -22.24 15.05
C PRO A 226 -5.30 -21.81 13.77
N THR A 227 -6.56 -21.38 13.85
CA THR A 227 -7.33 -20.89 12.70
C THR A 227 -6.73 -19.63 12.06
N LEU A 228 -6.07 -18.79 12.87
CA LEU A 228 -5.32 -17.64 12.38
C LEU A 228 -4.07 -18.08 11.61
N MET A 229 -3.35 -19.08 12.11
CA MET A 229 -2.16 -19.62 11.45
C MET A 229 -2.52 -20.39 10.17
N GLN A 230 -3.66 -21.07 10.13
CA GLN A 230 -4.19 -21.68 8.90
C GLN A 230 -4.52 -20.62 7.85
N TYR A 231 -5.20 -19.53 8.21
CA TYR A 231 -5.46 -18.42 7.28
C TYR A 231 -4.15 -17.77 6.80
N ASN A 232 -3.18 -17.59 7.70
CA ASN A 232 -1.83 -17.13 7.35
C ASN A 232 -1.18 -18.06 6.31
N GLN A 233 -1.18 -19.37 6.53
CA GLN A 233 -0.63 -20.33 5.59
C GLN A 233 -1.32 -20.24 4.21
N ALA A 234 -2.65 -20.25 4.21
CA ALA A 234 -3.46 -20.28 2.99
C ALA A 234 -3.39 -18.99 2.17
N ARG A 235 -3.14 -17.83 2.79
CA ARG A 235 -3.15 -16.54 2.07
C ARG A 235 -1.78 -15.93 1.85
N VAL A 236 -0.81 -16.19 2.73
CA VAL A 236 0.54 -15.62 2.62
C VAL A 236 1.44 -16.52 1.77
N TYR A 237 1.32 -17.84 1.91
CA TYR A 237 2.30 -18.79 1.36
C TYR A 237 1.74 -19.68 0.24
N ALA A 238 0.42 -19.78 0.08
CA ALA A 238 -0.18 -20.57 -0.99
C ALA A 238 -0.34 -19.81 -2.31
N SER A 239 -0.15 -18.49 -2.32
CA SER A 239 -0.10 -17.68 -3.54
C SER A 239 1.19 -17.99 -4.30
N GLY A 240 1.07 -18.68 -5.43
CA GLY A 240 2.19 -19.16 -6.26
C GLY A 240 2.28 -20.69 -6.42
N GLN A 241 1.33 -21.46 -5.89
CA GLN A 241 1.16 -22.89 -6.22
C GLN A 241 0.07 -23.10 -7.26
#